data_AF-A0A931A102-F1
#
_entry.id   AF-A0A931A102-F1
#
_cell.length_a   1.000
_cell.length_b   1.000
_cell.length_c   1.000
_cell.angle_alpha   90.00
_cell.angle_beta   90.00
_cell.angle_gamma   90.00
#
_symmetry.space_group_name_H-M   'P 1'
#
loop_
_entity.id
_entity.type
_entity.pdbx_description
1 polymer ?
#
loop_
_entity_poly.entity_id
_entity_poly.type
_entity_poly.pdbx_seq_one_letter_code
_entity_poly.pdbx_strand_id
1 'polypeptide(L)'
;MLSDVMMNWMPVLGCAPSSEEAANPVTPAWEELRANRNQPGGFWLAKDDPRAADEAITGSCPISEVTGAVLLSNGASRIVDRFGLTDWPGVMDVLASSGPAEIIRGVRLAEARHAVAADDATIAHCTDLGEAV
;
A
#
# COMPACT_ATOMS: atom_id res chain seq x y z
N MET A 1 4.63 3.86 -11.47
CA MET A 1 4.84 5.19 -10.87
C MET A 1 4.70 5.20 -9.34
N LEU A 2 3.52 4.93 -8.75
CA LEU A 2 3.44 4.68 -7.28
C LEU A 2 4.16 3.37 -6.88
N SER A 3 4.10 2.37 -7.76
CA SER A 3 4.87 1.13 -7.67
C SER A 3 6.38 1.37 -7.58
N ASP A 4 6.93 2.30 -8.36
CA ASP A 4 8.37 2.48 -8.46
C ASP A 4 8.97 3.16 -7.23
N VAL A 5 8.28 4.16 -6.66
CA VAL A 5 8.72 4.83 -5.44
C VAL A 5 8.65 3.89 -4.23
N MET A 6 7.57 3.11 -4.08
CA MET A 6 7.47 2.14 -2.98
C MET A 6 8.42 0.95 -3.18
N MET A 7 8.53 0.40 -4.41
CA MET A 7 9.39 -0.76 -4.71
C MET A 7 10.88 -0.47 -4.51
N ASN A 8 11.36 0.74 -4.77
CA ASN A 8 12.76 1.09 -4.54
C ASN A 8 13.16 1.03 -3.04
N TRP A 9 12.18 1.04 -2.12
CA TRP A 9 12.40 0.98 -0.67
C TRP A 9 11.81 -0.28 0.00
N MET A 10 11.17 -1.19 -0.75
CA MET A 10 10.62 -2.46 -0.25
C MET A 10 11.62 -3.41 0.44
N PRO A 11 12.92 -3.51 0.04
CA PRO A 11 13.89 -4.33 0.76
C PRO A 11 14.06 -3.92 2.23
N VAL A 12 13.81 -2.63 2.51
CA VAL A 12 14.05 -2.00 3.81
C VAL A 12 12.80 -2.06 4.71
N LEU A 13 11.62 -2.16 4.10
CA LEU A 13 10.32 -2.25 4.80
C LEU A 13 9.88 -3.70 5.10
N GLY A 14 10.50 -4.70 4.46
CA GLY A 14 10.06 -6.10 4.49
C GLY A 14 10.84 -7.07 5.39
N CYS A 15 11.91 -6.63 6.08
CA CYS A 15 12.80 -7.55 6.78
C CYS A 15 12.26 -7.95 8.16
N ALA A 16 11.55 -9.09 8.23
CA ALA A 16 11.54 -9.90 9.44
C ALA A 16 12.68 -10.92 9.29
N PRO A 17 13.63 -11.00 10.24
CA PRO A 17 14.73 -11.95 10.14
C PRO A 17 14.21 -13.38 10.22
N SER A 18 14.80 -14.27 9.42
CA SER A 18 14.56 -15.71 9.53
C SER A 18 15.12 -16.25 10.86
N SER A 19 14.46 -17.27 11.42
CA SER A 19 14.67 -17.73 12.80
C SER A 19 16.06 -18.28 13.13
N GLU A 20 16.97 -18.42 12.16
CA GLU A 20 18.36 -18.87 12.36
C GLU A 20 19.38 -17.73 12.40
N GLU A 21 18.96 -16.47 12.21
CA GLU A 21 19.84 -15.30 12.06
C GLU A 21 19.92 -14.42 13.34
N ALA A 22 19.81 -15.04 14.51
CA ALA A 22 19.73 -14.35 15.81
C ALA A 22 21.07 -13.74 16.32
N ALA A 23 22.03 -13.43 15.45
CA ALA A 23 23.35 -12.96 15.86
C ALA A 23 23.92 -11.81 15.00
N ASN A 24 23.08 -10.97 14.40
CA ASN A 24 23.54 -9.72 13.80
C ASN A 24 22.54 -8.60 14.15
N PRO A 25 22.93 -7.49 14.79
CA PRO A 25 22.01 -6.39 15.04
C PRO A 25 21.73 -5.72 13.69
N VAL A 26 20.66 -6.12 12.99
CA VAL A 26 20.20 -5.48 11.75
C VAL A 26 19.63 -4.10 12.10
N THR A 27 20.53 -3.15 12.32
CA THR A 27 20.24 -1.72 12.46
C THR A 27 21.01 -0.86 11.44
N PRO A 28 20.94 -1.11 10.11
CA PRO A 28 21.28 -0.07 9.13
C PRO A 28 20.06 0.48 8.36
N ALA A 29 18.98 -0.31 8.23
CA ALA A 29 17.80 0.01 7.43
C ALA A 29 16.99 1.24 7.91
N TRP A 30 16.84 1.38 9.24
CA TRP A 30 15.93 2.39 9.80
C TRP A 30 16.48 3.81 9.80
N GLU A 31 17.79 3.96 9.94
CA GLU A 31 18.44 5.27 9.89
C GLU A 31 18.37 5.83 8.47
N GLU A 32 18.61 5.00 7.47
CA GLU A 32 18.48 5.37 6.06
C GLU A 32 17.03 5.72 5.69
N LEU A 33 16.03 4.94 6.17
CA LEU A 33 14.62 5.29 5.99
C LEU A 33 14.21 6.57 6.70
N ARG A 34 14.81 6.89 7.85
CA ARG A 34 14.53 8.16 8.55
C ARG A 34 15.18 9.33 7.84
N ALA A 35 16.43 9.15 7.40
CA ALA A 35 17.18 10.17 6.69
C ALA A 35 16.52 10.54 5.37
N ASN A 36 15.88 9.59 4.67
CA ASN A 36 15.23 9.81 3.37
C ASN A 36 13.74 10.16 3.43
N ARG A 37 13.17 10.34 4.63
CA ARG A 37 11.75 10.66 4.80
C ARG A 37 11.52 12.17 4.73
N ASN A 38 10.46 12.58 4.05
CA ASN A 38 9.97 13.95 3.95
C ASN A 38 11.02 14.96 3.48
N GLN A 39 11.79 14.58 2.45
CA GLN A 39 12.76 15.46 1.81
C GLN A 39 12.80 15.24 0.29
N PRO A 40 13.18 16.26 -0.49
CA PRO A 40 13.39 16.13 -1.93
C PRO A 40 14.35 15.00 -2.28
N GLY A 41 14.00 14.18 -3.28
CA GLY A 41 14.79 13.01 -3.69
C GLY A 41 14.62 11.77 -2.79
N GLY A 42 13.90 11.91 -1.67
CA GLY A 42 13.50 10.80 -0.80
C GLY A 42 12.05 10.37 -1.06
N PHE A 43 11.33 10.02 0.01
CA PHE A 43 9.91 9.67 -0.05
C PHE A 43 9.09 10.46 0.97
N TRP A 44 7.82 10.70 0.64
CA TRP A 44 6.90 11.48 1.46
C TRP A 44 5.96 10.58 2.26
N LEU A 45 5.85 10.84 3.56
CA LEU A 45 4.92 10.21 4.49
C LEU A 45 4.12 11.30 5.19
N ALA A 46 2.84 11.39 4.82
CA ALA A 46 1.84 12.24 5.49
C ALA A 46 1.49 11.67 6.87
N LYS A 47 2.38 11.91 7.83
CA LYS A 47 2.23 11.49 9.23
C LYS A 47 2.43 12.68 10.16
N ASP A 48 3.66 12.89 10.63
CA ASP A 48 3.97 13.89 11.66
C ASP A 48 4.28 15.28 11.07
N ASP A 49 4.61 15.36 9.77
CA ASP A 49 4.86 16.61 9.05
C ASP A 49 3.71 16.85 8.03
N PRO A 50 2.84 17.86 8.26
CA PRO A 50 1.71 18.12 7.38
C PRO A 50 2.13 18.57 5.97
N ARG A 51 3.35 19.10 5.78
CA ARG A 51 3.84 19.53 4.46
C ARG A 51 4.04 18.36 3.48
N ALA A 52 4.17 17.14 4.00
CA ALA A 52 4.23 15.96 3.15
C ALA A 52 2.95 15.78 2.30
N ALA A 53 1.82 16.37 2.72
CA ALA A 53 0.60 16.37 1.93
C ALA A 53 0.70 17.26 0.67
N ASP A 54 1.51 18.32 0.70
CA ASP A 54 1.71 19.22 -0.44
C ASP A 54 2.45 18.54 -1.60
N GLU A 55 3.12 17.43 -1.30
CA GLU A 55 3.92 16.62 -2.24
C GLU A 55 3.14 15.42 -2.79
N ALA A 56 1.84 15.36 -2.51
CA ALA A 56 0.96 14.34 -3.06
C ALA A 56 0.87 14.46 -4.58
N ILE A 57 0.90 13.30 -5.25
CA ILE A 57 0.60 13.24 -6.68
C ILE A 57 -0.91 13.37 -6.85
N THR A 58 -1.35 14.47 -7.46
CA THR A 58 -2.76 14.77 -7.71
C THR A 58 -3.10 14.71 -9.20
N GLY A 59 -4.34 14.36 -9.51
CA GLY A 59 -4.91 14.45 -10.86
C GLY A 59 -6.42 14.66 -10.77
N SER A 60 -7.04 15.01 -11.90
CA SER A 60 -8.49 15.17 -12.00
C SER A 60 -9.01 14.55 -13.29
N CYS A 61 -10.25 14.07 -13.24
CA CYS A 61 -11.01 13.61 -14.40
C CYS A 61 -12.49 13.93 -14.19
N PRO A 62 -13.30 14.02 -15.27
CA PRO A 62 -14.74 14.16 -15.15
C PRO A 62 -15.35 12.99 -14.39
N ILE A 63 -16.29 13.27 -13.48
CA ILE A 63 -16.98 12.21 -12.71
C ILE A 63 -17.73 11.23 -13.61
N SER A 64 -18.20 11.68 -14.78
CA SER A 64 -18.85 10.85 -15.80
C SER A 64 -17.94 9.79 -16.41
N GLU A 65 -16.62 9.89 -16.24
CA GLU A 65 -15.64 8.91 -16.71
C GLU A 65 -15.26 7.89 -15.62
N VAL A 66 -15.79 8.03 -14.39
CA VAL A 66 -15.43 7.19 -13.25
C VAL A 66 -16.63 6.32 -12.84
N THR A 67 -16.44 5.01 -12.88
CA THR A 67 -17.47 4.03 -12.46
C THR A 67 -17.37 3.62 -11.00
N GLY A 68 -16.24 3.93 -10.37
CA GLY A 68 -15.99 3.66 -8.96
C GLY A 68 -14.58 4.10 -8.55
N ALA A 69 -14.39 4.24 -7.25
CA ALA A 69 -13.11 4.57 -6.65
C ALA A 69 -12.86 3.69 -5.44
N VAL A 70 -11.60 3.33 -5.22
CA VAL A 70 -11.16 2.59 -4.05
C VAL A 70 -10.04 3.32 -3.34
N LEU A 71 -10.12 3.38 -2.01
CA LEU A 71 -9.02 3.78 -1.13
C LEU A 71 -8.57 2.57 -0.32
N LEU A 72 -7.27 2.29 -0.33
CA LEU A 72 -6.66 1.17 0.39
C LEU A 72 -5.61 1.69 1.37
N SER A 73 -5.56 1.11 2.57
CA SER A 73 -4.39 1.25 3.43
C SER A 73 -3.22 0.42 2.90
N ASN A 74 -1.99 0.70 3.37
CA ASN A 74 -0.81 -0.11 3.04
C ASN A 74 -1.02 -1.60 3.34
N GLY A 75 -1.66 -1.96 4.47
CA GLY A 75 -1.94 -3.36 4.79
C GLY A 75 -2.89 -4.04 3.79
N ALA A 76 -3.84 -3.29 3.20
CA ALA A 76 -4.73 -3.81 2.16
C ALA A 76 -4.05 -3.88 0.78
N SER A 77 -3.19 -2.90 0.44
CA SER A 77 -2.48 -2.85 -0.85
C SER A 77 -1.50 -4.02 -1.05
N ARG A 78 -1.09 -4.68 0.04
CA ARG A 78 -0.22 -5.86 0.04
C ARG A 78 -0.69 -7.01 -0.87
N ILE A 79 -1.99 -7.09 -1.18
CA ILE A 79 -2.51 -8.07 -2.15
C ILE A 79 -1.85 -7.92 -3.53
N VAL A 80 -1.53 -6.68 -3.93
CA VAL A 80 -0.81 -6.33 -5.15
C VAL A 80 0.69 -6.21 -4.86
N ASP A 81 1.08 -5.25 -4.02
CA ASP A 81 2.48 -4.80 -3.94
C ASP A 81 3.41 -5.86 -3.35
N ARG A 82 2.98 -6.56 -2.30
CA ARG A 82 3.82 -7.50 -1.53
C ARG A 82 3.64 -8.94 -1.95
N PHE A 83 2.40 -9.35 -2.18
CA PHE A 83 2.05 -10.75 -2.43
C PHE A 83 1.77 -11.05 -3.90
N GLY A 84 1.58 -10.05 -4.75
CA GLY A 84 1.38 -10.22 -6.19
C GLY A 84 0.25 -11.19 -6.54
N LEU A 85 -0.81 -11.25 -5.73
CA LEU A 85 -1.93 -12.16 -5.97
C LEU A 85 -2.84 -11.67 -7.09
N THR A 86 -2.80 -10.37 -7.37
CA THR A 86 -3.52 -9.69 -8.44
C THR A 86 -2.83 -8.35 -8.76
N ASP A 87 -3.27 -7.66 -9.81
CA ASP A 87 -2.85 -6.31 -10.15
C ASP A 87 -3.95 -5.29 -9.82
N TRP A 88 -3.72 -3.99 -10.09
CA TRP A 88 -4.69 -2.95 -9.76
C TRP A 88 -6.06 -3.11 -10.46
N PRO A 89 -6.13 -3.43 -11.77
CA PRO A 89 -7.40 -3.80 -12.41
C PRO A 89 -8.07 -5.00 -11.72
N GLY A 90 -7.32 -6.06 -11.41
CA GLY A 90 -7.88 -7.23 -10.74
C GLY A 90 -8.39 -6.95 -9.32
N VAL A 91 -7.81 -5.98 -8.60
CA VAL A 91 -8.41 -5.47 -7.34
C VAL A 91 -9.82 -4.92 -7.60
N MET A 92 -10.00 -4.11 -8.65
CA MET A 92 -11.33 -3.57 -9.00
C MET A 92 -12.32 -4.68 -9.38
N ASP A 93 -11.88 -5.70 -10.12
CA ASP A 93 -12.72 -6.86 -10.48
C ASP A 93 -13.20 -7.64 -9.25
N VAL A 94 -12.31 -7.87 -8.28
CA VAL A 94 -12.67 -8.55 -7.02
C VAL A 94 -13.60 -7.68 -6.19
N LEU A 95 -13.36 -6.37 -6.11
CA LEU A 95 -14.24 -5.45 -5.39
C LEU A 95 -15.64 -5.39 -6.00
N ALA A 96 -15.74 -5.38 -7.32
CA ALA A 96 -17.02 -5.37 -8.03
C ALA A 96 -17.79 -6.69 -7.87
N SER A 97 -17.10 -7.83 -7.83
CA SER A 97 -17.73 -9.17 -7.79
C SER A 97 -18.01 -9.69 -6.37
N SER A 98 -17.06 -9.48 -5.45
CA SER A 98 -17.00 -10.15 -4.14
C SER A 98 -16.85 -9.17 -2.97
N GLY A 99 -16.57 -7.90 -3.27
CA GLY A 99 -16.46 -6.84 -2.28
C GLY A 99 -15.16 -6.83 -1.47
N PRO A 100 -15.00 -5.84 -0.57
CA PRO A 100 -13.76 -5.62 0.18
C PRO A 100 -13.32 -6.79 1.06
N ALA A 101 -14.27 -7.56 1.62
CA ALA A 101 -13.97 -8.67 2.50
C ALA A 101 -13.12 -9.75 1.80
N GLU A 102 -13.29 -9.94 0.50
CA GLU A 102 -12.54 -10.93 -0.27
C GLU A 102 -11.08 -10.52 -0.45
N ILE A 103 -10.81 -9.22 -0.66
CA ILE A 103 -9.44 -8.69 -0.68
C ILE A 103 -8.76 -8.95 0.66
N ILE A 104 -9.42 -8.60 1.78
CA ILE A 104 -8.88 -8.82 3.12
C ILE A 104 -8.60 -10.31 3.35
N ARG A 105 -9.52 -11.20 2.96
CA ARG A 105 -9.34 -12.65 3.07
C ARG A 105 -8.09 -13.10 2.28
N GLY A 106 -7.91 -12.61 1.07
CA GLY A 106 -6.73 -12.87 0.24
C GLY A 106 -5.42 -12.45 0.91
N VAL A 107 -5.38 -11.24 1.46
CA VAL A 107 -4.24 -10.73 2.23
C VAL A 107 -3.92 -11.62 3.43
N ARG A 108 -4.91 -11.94 4.27
CA ARG A 108 -4.71 -12.76 5.48
C ARG A 108 -4.22 -14.16 5.15
N LEU A 109 -4.74 -14.76 4.08
CA LEU A 109 -4.28 -16.08 3.63
C LEU A 109 -2.84 -16.03 3.12
N ALA A 110 -2.43 -14.96 2.43
CA ALA A 110 -1.05 -14.78 2.02
C ALA A 110 -0.12 -14.51 3.20
N GLU A 111 -0.51 -13.68 4.16
CA GLU A 111 0.24 -13.45 5.40
C GLU A 111 0.52 -14.76 6.14
N ALA A 112 -0.51 -15.61 6.30
CA ALA A 112 -0.35 -16.93 6.91
C ALA A 112 0.59 -17.84 6.10
N ARG A 113 0.45 -17.90 4.77
CA ARG A 113 1.31 -18.72 3.90
C ARG A 113 2.77 -18.30 3.95
N HIS A 114 3.04 -17.00 4.01
CA HIS A 114 4.39 -16.45 4.02
C HIS A 114 4.95 -16.26 5.44
N ALA A 115 4.22 -16.69 6.48
CA ALA A 115 4.57 -16.48 7.88
C ALA A 115 4.93 -15.02 8.21
N VAL A 116 4.22 -14.07 7.59
CA VAL A 116 4.40 -12.63 7.82
C VAL A 116 3.34 -12.15 8.81
N ALA A 117 3.74 -11.31 9.76
CA ALA A 117 2.81 -10.67 10.68
C ALA A 117 1.71 -9.90 9.92
N ALA A 118 0.49 -10.01 10.44
CA ALA A 118 -0.65 -9.30 9.90
C ALA A 118 -0.51 -7.80 10.11
N ASP A 119 -0.81 -7.03 9.06
CA ASP A 119 -0.91 -5.57 9.13
C ASP A 119 -2.37 -5.11 9.14
N ASP A 120 -2.63 -3.92 9.66
CA ASP A 120 -3.96 -3.32 9.65
C ASP A 120 -4.38 -3.01 8.21
N ALA A 121 -5.53 -3.53 7.82
CA ALA A 121 -6.01 -3.49 6.44
C ALA A 121 -7.41 -2.86 6.40
N THR A 122 -7.51 -1.72 5.72
CA THR A 122 -8.74 -0.95 5.56
C THR A 122 -8.98 -0.69 4.08
N ILE A 123 -10.23 -0.85 3.65
CA ILE A 123 -10.67 -0.60 2.28
C ILE A 123 -11.97 0.18 2.32
N ALA A 124 -12.02 1.28 1.58
CA ALA A 124 -13.27 1.97 1.23
C ALA A 124 -13.47 1.85 -0.27
N HIS A 125 -14.61 1.28 -0.68
CA HIS A 125 -14.98 1.12 -2.09
C HIS A 125 -16.26 1.93 -2.34
N CYS A 126 -16.19 2.89 -3.26
CA CYS A 126 -17.28 3.78 -3.60
C CYS A 126 -17.66 3.58 -5.07
N THR A 127 -18.91 3.23 -5.33
CA THR A 127 -19.46 3.04 -6.69
C THR A 127 -20.57 4.02 -7.01
N ASP A 128 -21.07 4.74 -6.00
CA ASP A 128 -22.10 5.77 -6.15
C ASP A 128 -21.44 7.14 -6.01
N LEU A 129 -20.93 7.64 -7.14
CA LEU A 129 -20.09 8.84 -7.19
C LEU A 129 -20.87 10.13 -7.53
N GLY A 130 -22.21 10.05 -7.60
CA GLY A 130 -23.08 11.15 -8.00
C GLY A 130 -22.97 11.49 -9.50
N GLU A 131 -23.92 12.30 -9.99
CA GLU A 131 -23.83 12.87 -11.34
C GLU A 131 -23.16 14.25 -11.30
N ALA A 132 -22.53 14.64 -12.43
CA ALA A 132 -21.98 15.98 -12.58
C ALA A 132 -23.08 17.03 -12.38
N VAL A 133 -22.90 17.93 -11.41
CA VAL A 133 -23.78 19.10 -11.18
C VAL A 133 -23.54 20.16 -12.24
#